data_AF-A0A318LTH5-F1
#
_entry.id   AF-A0A318LTH5-F1
#
_cell.length_a   1.000
_cell.length_b   1.000
_cell.length_c   1.000
_cell.angle_alpha   90.00
_cell.angle_beta   90.00
_cell.angle_gamma   90.00
#
_symmetry.space_group_name_H-M   'P 1'
#
loop_
_entity.id
_entity.type
_entity.pdbx_description
1 polymer ?
#
loop_
_entity_poly.entity_id
_entity_poly.type
_entity_poly.pdbx_seq_one_letter_code
_entity_poly.pdbx_strand_id
1 'polypeptide(L)'
;MVTATDALTDPERQFLGCLMQLPARIARRLLAGMRATDFAGGMTAHSLQLAIEVVAAERTPAPVTLYTHAIATGQAPGEKRREWLSGWLADTFRDAPPPELADHLKAVLLETAWRRALLAHARRIEQAVASSPTEVLRELADDAAAVDELWSRYQAAVTGRPNLEVAA
;
A
#
# COMPACT_ATOMS: atom_id res chain seq x y z
N MET A 1 20.05 -6.42 2.28
CA MET A 1 19.63 -7.77 2.72
C MET A 1 18.33 -7.60 3.46
N VAL A 2 17.25 -8.22 2.99
CA VAL A 2 15.98 -8.30 3.72
C VAL A 2 16.09 -9.47 4.69
N THR A 3 15.65 -9.30 5.94
CA THR A 3 15.78 -10.34 6.95
C THR A 3 14.51 -11.21 7.01
N ALA A 4 14.65 -12.45 7.50
CA ALA A 4 13.50 -13.33 7.74
C ALA A 4 12.47 -12.74 8.73
N THR A 5 12.91 -11.81 9.59
CA THR A 5 12.05 -11.07 10.51
C THR A 5 11.17 -10.05 9.78
N ASP A 6 11.71 -9.34 8.79
CA ASP A 6 10.92 -8.39 7.98
C ASP A 6 9.80 -9.09 7.22
N ALA A 7 10.02 -10.32 6.75
CA ALA A 7 8.97 -11.14 6.12
C ALA A 7 7.79 -11.44 7.07
N LEU A 8 8.01 -11.43 8.38
CA LEU A 8 6.98 -11.65 9.40
C LEU A 8 6.36 -10.34 9.92
N THR A 9 7.06 -9.21 9.84
CA THR A 9 6.63 -7.95 10.46
C THR A 9 6.33 -6.81 9.49
N ASP A 10 6.56 -6.97 8.19
CA ASP A 10 6.28 -5.95 7.16
C ASP A 10 4.94 -6.22 6.44
N PRO A 11 3.83 -5.59 6.88
CA PRO A 11 2.52 -5.77 6.26
C PRO A 11 2.47 -5.25 4.82
N GLU A 12 3.31 -4.28 4.44
CA GLU A 12 3.35 -3.73 3.08
C GLU A 12 3.88 -4.78 2.11
N ARG A 13 5.01 -5.40 2.46
CA ARG A 13 5.61 -6.48 1.69
C ARG A 13 4.71 -7.71 1.65
N GLN A 14 4.15 -8.11 2.79
CA GLN A 14 3.22 -9.25 2.87
C GLN A 14 2.00 -9.04 1.97
N PHE A 15 1.37 -7.86 2.00
CA PHE A 15 0.22 -7.54 1.16
C PHE A 15 0.55 -7.65 -0.33
N LEU A 16 1.69 -7.10 -0.74
CA LEU A 16 2.15 -7.18 -2.13
C LEU A 16 2.43 -8.63 -2.55
N GLY A 17 3.03 -9.42 -1.66
CA GLY A 17 3.21 -10.86 -1.84
C GLY A 17 1.89 -11.60 -2.09
N CYS A 18 0.88 -11.38 -1.24
CA CYS A 18 -0.46 -11.95 -1.43
C CYS A 18 -1.08 -11.49 -2.76
N LEU A 19 -0.96 -10.19 -3.08
CA LEU A 19 -1.52 -9.61 -4.30
C LEU A 19 -0.97 -10.27 -5.55
N MET A 20 0.34 -10.56 -5.58
CA MET A 20 1.00 -11.23 -6.71
C MET A 20 0.55 -12.68 -6.93
N GLN A 21 -0.10 -13.31 -5.94
CA GLN A 21 -0.68 -14.66 -6.06
C GLN A 21 -2.12 -14.64 -6.56
N LEU A 22 -2.79 -13.49 -6.57
CA LEU A 22 -4.21 -13.37 -6.87
C LEU A 22 -4.48 -13.23 -8.38
N PRO A 23 -5.53 -13.86 -8.91
CA PRO A 23 -6.04 -13.59 -10.26
C PRO A 23 -6.43 -12.10 -10.43
N ALA A 24 -6.25 -11.56 -11.64
CA ALA A 24 -6.48 -10.15 -11.96
C ALA A 24 -7.82 -9.59 -11.43
N ARG A 25 -8.92 -10.33 -11.57
CA ARG A 25 -10.26 -9.91 -11.10
C ARG A 25 -10.32 -9.74 -9.58
N ILE A 26 -9.71 -10.66 -8.84
CA ILE A 26 -9.69 -10.62 -7.36
C ILE A 26 -8.75 -9.52 -6.90
N ALA A 27 -7.57 -9.42 -7.52
CA ALA A 27 -6.63 -8.33 -7.29
C ALA A 27 -7.25 -6.95 -7.54
N ARG A 28 -8.07 -6.78 -8.60
CA ARG A 28 -8.79 -5.53 -8.90
C ARG A 28 -9.74 -5.13 -7.78
N ARG A 29 -10.54 -6.08 -7.29
CA ARG A 29 -11.45 -5.85 -6.15
C ARG A 29 -10.66 -5.47 -4.91
N LEU A 30 -9.58 -6.20 -4.62
CA LEU A 30 -8.74 -5.95 -3.45
C LEU A 30 -8.07 -4.56 -3.51
N LEU A 31 -7.57 -4.15 -4.67
CA LEU A 31 -6.94 -2.84 -4.88
C LEU A 31 -7.92 -1.67 -4.91
N ALA A 32 -9.23 -1.90 -4.96
CA ALA A 32 -10.22 -0.83 -4.99
C ALA A 32 -10.04 0.10 -3.76
N GLY A 33 -9.82 1.39 -4.03
CA GLY A 33 -9.57 2.41 -3.00
C GLY A 33 -8.14 2.47 -2.45
N MET A 34 -7.23 1.59 -2.87
CA MET A 34 -5.81 1.67 -2.50
C MET A 34 -5.05 2.67 -3.38
N ARG A 35 -4.06 3.33 -2.80
CA ARG A 35 -3.13 4.25 -3.47
C ARG A 35 -1.69 3.92 -3.07
N ALA A 36 -0.75 4.18 -3.97
CA ALA A 36 0.69 4.04 -3.66
C ALA A 36 1.10 4.86 -2.42
N THR A 37 0.48 6.02 -2.19
CA THR A 37 0.74 6.90 -1.03
C THR A 37 0.24 6.36 0.31
N ASP A 38 -0.56 5.29 0.30
CA ASP A 38 -0.98 4.62 1.53
C ASP A 38 0.21 3.84 2.14
N PHE A 39 1.24 3.54 1.34
CA PHE A 39 2.47 2.89 1.76
C PHE A 39 3.53 3.91 2.20
N ALA A 40 4.35 3.55 3.19
CA ALA A 40 5.49 4.33 3.66
C ALA A 40 6.78 3.96 2.93
N GLY A 41 6.96 2.69 2.55
CA GLY A 41 8.17 2.23 1.90
C GLY A 41 8.24 2.67 0.44
N GLY A 42 9.37 3.23 0.01
CA GLY A 42 9.53 3.69 -1.38
C GLY A 42 9.39 2.54 -2.40
N MET A 43 9.96 1.37 -2.09
CA MET A 43 9.89 0.21 -2.98
C MET A 43 8.51 -0.48 -2.99
N THR A 44 7.88 -0.56 -1.83
CA THR A 44 6.56 -1.16 -1.67
C THR A 44 5.49 -0.26 -2.30
N ALA A 45 5.56 1.06 -2.11
CA ALA A 45 4.71 2.03 -2.81
C ALA A 45 4.88 1.95 -4.34
N HIS A 46 6.13 1.87 -4.82
CA HIS A 46 6.42 1.71 -6.25
C HIS A 46 5.83 0.41 -6.80
N SER A 47 6.00 -0.70 -6.09
CA SER A 47 5.47 -2.01 -6.50
C SER A 47 3.95 -2.06 -6.47
N LEU A 48 3.31 -1.38 -5.51
CA LEU A 48 1.86 -1.22 -5.49
C LEU A 48 1.37 -0.45 -6.72
N GLN A 49 2.06 0.64 -7.08
CA GLN A 49 1.72 1.41 -8.29
C GLN A 49 1.78 0.55 -9.55
N LEU A 50 2.85 -0.25 -9.72
CA LEU A 50 2.95 -1.21 -10.82
C LEU A 50 1.78 -2.20 -10.82
N ALA A 51 1.40 -2.72 -9.65
CA ALA A 51 0.28 -3.66 -9.54
C ALA A 51 -1.06 -3.03 -9.90
N ILE A 52 -1.31 -1.78 -9.47
CA ILE A 52 -2.50 -1.00 -9.84
C ILE A 52 -2.57 -0.85 -11.36
N GLU A 53 -1.48 -0.45 -12.02
CA GLU A 53 -1.43 -0.27 -13.47
C GLU A 53 -1.63 -1.59 -14.24
N VAL A 54 -0.99 -2.67 -13.78
CA VAL A 54 -1.10 -4.01 -14.40
C VAL A 54 -2.53 -4.55 -14.30
N VAL A 55 -3.17 -4.39 -13.14
CA VAL A 55 -4.53 -4.84 -12.89
C VAL A 55 -5.55 -3.94 -13.58
N ALA A 56 -5.28 -2.64 -13.73
CA ALA A 56 -6.07 -1.74 -14.55
C ALA A 56 -6.07 -2.20 -16.03
N ALA A 57 -4.96 -2.75 -16.50
CA ALA A 57 -4.85 -3.39 -17.82
C ALA A 57 -5.36 -4.85 -17.88
N GLU A 58 -6.12 -5.31 -16.88
CA GLU A 58 -6.73 -6.65 -16.81
C GLU A 58 -5.74 -7.82 -16.78
N ARG A 59 -4.50 -7.57 -16.37
CA ARG A 59 -3.47 -8.59 -16.25
C ARG A 59 -3.27 -9.00 -14.78
N THR A 60 -2.92 -10.27 -14.57
CA THR A 60 -2.56 -10.79 -13.25
C THR A 60 -1.25 -10.13 -12.79
N PRO A 61 -1.18 -9.55 -11.57
CA PRO A 61 -0.01 -8.85 -11.06
C PRO A 61 1.10 -9.80 -10.59
N ALA A 62 1.38 -10.87 -11.33
CA ALA A 62 2.46 -11.80 -11.02
C ALA A 62 3.84 -11.10 -11.13
N PRO A 63 4.90 -11.60 -10.46
CA PRO A 63 6.22 -10.96 -10.46
C PRO A 63 6.75 -10.63 -11.86
N VAL A 64 6.62 -11.58 -12.79
CA VAL A 64 7.03 -11.40 -14.19
C VAL A 64 6.22 -10.30 -14.88
N THR A 65 4.92 -10.22 -14.64
CA THR A 65 4.05 -9.19 -15.23
C THR A 65 4.41 -7.80 -14.73
N LEU A 66 4.63 -7.65 -13.42
CA LEU A 66 5.06 -6.38 -12.81
C LEU A 66 6.42 -5.95 -13.34
N TYR A 67 7.38 -6.88 -13.39
CA TYR A 67 8.71 -6.63 -13.93
C TYR A 67 8.63 -6.19 -15.40
N THR A 68 7.97 -6.95 -16.28
CA THR A 68 7.84 -6.59 -17.70
C THR A 68 7.15 -5.25 -17.90
N HIS A 69 6.11 -4.95 -17.09
CA HIS A 69 5.44 -3.66 -17.11
C HIS A 69 6.38 -2.51 -16.71
N ALA A 70 7.18 -2.69 -15.65
CA ALA A 70 8.18 -1.70 -15.24
C ALA A 70 9.25 -1.45 -16.31
N ILE A 71 9.67 -2.48 -17.06
CA ILE A 71 10.56 -2.30 -18.21
C ILE A 71 9.89 -1.50 -19.32
N ALA A 72 8.69 -1.92 -19.73
CA ALA A 72 7.96 -1.34 -20.86
C ALA A 72 7.62 0.15 -20.63
N THR A 73 7.42 0.55 -19.38
CA THR A 73 7.08 1.92 -19.00
C THR A 73 8.29 2.75 -18.57
N GLY A 74 9.51 2.19 -18.63
CA GLY A 74 10.73 2.90 -18.24
C GLY A 74 10.87 3.14 -16.72
N GLN A 75 10.05 2.47 -15.90
CA GLN A 75 10.09 2.60 -14.44
C GLN A 75 11.26 1.84 -13.78
N ALA A 76 11.92 0.93 -14.51
CA ALA A 76 13.18 0.28 -14.10
C ALA A 76 14.31 0.52 -15.13
N PRO A 77 14.88 1.73 -15.18
CA PRO A 77 15.93 2.07 -16.13
C PRO A 77 17.29 1.49 -15.70
N GLY A 78 18.01 0.88 -16.65
CA GLY A 78 19.35 0.32 -16.44
C GLY A 78 19.37 -1.03 -15.72
N GLU A 79 20.44 -1.79 -15.95
CA GLU A 79 20.60 -3.19 -15.49
C GLU A 79 20.47 -3.34 -13.98
N LYS A 80 21.15 -2.50 -13.20
CA LYS A 80 21.13 -2.57 -11.72
C LYS A 80 19.73 -2.41 -11.11
N ARG A 81 18.89 -1.51 -11.65
CA ARG A 81 17.52 -1.34 -11.15
C ARG A 81 16.64 -2.52 -11.53
N ARG A 82 16.87 -3.12 -12.70
CA ARG A 82 16.16 -4.33 -13.15
C ARG A 82 16.49 -5.52 -12.27
N GLU A 83 17.78 -5.76 -12.01
CA GLU A 83 18.23 -6.80 -11.09
C GLU A 83 17.61 -6.61 -9.71
N TRP A 84 17.72 -5.41 -9.15
CA TRP A 84 17.17 -5.10 -7.83
C TRP A 84 15.65 -5.31 -7.75
N LEU A 85 14.90 -4.79 -8.73
CA LEU A 85 13.45 -4.99 -8.79
C LEU A 85 13.08 -6.47 -8.93
N SER A 86 13.78 -7.20 -9.81
CA SER A 86 13.49 -8.62 -10.05
C SER A 86 13.73 -9.48 -8.81
N GLY A 87 14.83 -9.24 -8.09
CA GLY A 87 15.13 -9.91 -6.83
C GLY A 87 14.10 -9.58 -5.76
N TRP A 88 13.75 -8.29 -5.61
CA TRP A 88 12.76 -7.85 -4.64
C TRP A 88 11.37 -8.46 -4.89
N LEU A 89 10.92 -8.50 -6.14
CA LEU A 89 9.64 -9.11 -6.52
C LEU A 89 9.64 -10.63 -6.26
N ALA A 90 10.72 -11.31 -6.63
CA ALA A 90 10.85 -12.75 -6.43
C ALA A 90 10.84 -13.13 -4.94
N ASP A 91 11.63 -12.41 -4.12
CA ASP A 91 11.68 -12.66 -2.68
C ASP A 91 10.35 -12.30 -2.01
N THR A 92 9.71 -11.20 -2.41
CA THR A 92 8.39 -10.80 -1.86
C THR A 92 7.30 -11.80 -2.20
N PHE A 93 7.30 -12.37 -3.41
CA PHE A 93 6.38 -13.43 -3.78
C PHE A 93 6.67 -14.74 -3.03
N ARG A 94 7.95 -15.10 -2.88
CA ARG A 94 8.37 -16.33 -2.18
C ARG A 94 8.00 -16.30 -0.70
N ASP A 95 8.24 -15.18 -0.04
CA ASP A 95 8.05 -15.04 1.42
C ASP A 95 6.61 -14.64 1.80
N ALA A 96 5.72 -14.55 0.81
CA ALA A 96 4.36 -14.08 1.00
C ALA A 96 3.53 -15.04 1.87
N PRO A 97 2.70 -14.51 2.79
CA PRO A 97 1.73 -15.32 3.48
C PRO A 97 0.59 -15.77 2.54
N PRO A 98 -0.29 -16.68 2.99
CA PRO A 98 -1.42 -17.14 2.18
C PRO A 98 -2.30 -15.98 1.67
N PRO A 99 -2.79 -16.02 0.42
CA PRO A 99 -3.50 -14.91 -0.22
C PRO A 99 -4.83 -14.57 0.47
N GLU A 100 -5.38 -15.48 1.28
CA GLU A 100 -6.58 -15.26 2.09
C GLU A 100 -6.40 -14.15 3.14
N LEU A 101 -5.16 -13.83 3.54
CA LEU A 101 -4.87 -12.74 4.47
C LEU A 101 -4.87 -11.35 3.82
N ALA A 102 -5.03 -11.25 2.50
CA ALA A 102 -4.88 -9.99 1.78
C ALA A 102 -5.89 -8.91 2.19
N ASP A 103 -7.16 -9.28 2.44
CA ASP A 103 -8.19 -8.34 2.90
C ASP A 103 -7.90 -7.83 4.32
N HIS A 104 -7.33 -8.68 5.19
CA HIS A 104 -6.87 -8.28 6.52
C HIS A 104 -5.71 -7.28 6.41
N LEU A 105 -4.68 -7.62 5.64
CA LEU A 105 -3.50 -6.79 5.43
C LEU A 105 -3.85 -5.42 4.81
N LYS A 106 -4.79 -5.39 3.85
CA LYS A 106 -5.31 -4.13 3.29
C LYS A 106 -5.79 -3.18 4.37
N ALA A 107 -6.58 -3.68 5.31
CA ALA A 107 -7.14 -2.87 6.36
C ALA A 107 -6.08 -2.43 7.39
N VAL A 108 -5.11 -3.27 7.72
CA VAL A 108 -3.95 -2.90 8.56
C VAL A 108 -3.16 -1.74 7.91
N LEU A 109 -2.94 -1.82 6.60
CA LEU A 109 -2.23 -0.79 5.84
C LEU A 109 -2.99 0.53 5.81
N LEU A 110 -4.30 0.49 5.56
CA LEU A 110 -5.15 1.69 5.57
C LEU A 110 -5.24 2.32 6.97
N GLU A 111 -5.28 1.51 8.03
CA GLU A 111 -5.21 2.03 9.40
C GLU A 111 -3.89 2.76 9.65
N THR A 112 -2.78 2.15 9.24
CA THR A 112 -1.44 2.72 9.41
C THR A 112 -1.29 4.03 8.62
N ALA A 113 -1.79 4.04 7.37
CA ALA A 113 -1.83 5.23 6.53
C ALA A 113 -2.66 6.35 7.16
N TRP A 114 -3.83 6.03 7.70
CA TRP A 114 -4.70 6.97 8.41
C TRP A 114 -4.00 7.57 9.64
N ARG A 115 -3.41 6.73 10.50
CA ARG A 115 -2.65 7.19 11.69
C ARG A 115 -1.49 8.11 11.29
N ARG A 116 -0.77 7.78 10.21
CA ARG A 116 0.31 8.60 9.67
C ARG A 116 -0.20 9.96 9.17
N ALA A 117 -1.31 9.97 8.44
CA ALA A 117 -1.92 11.21 7.94
C ALA A 117 -2.44 12.10 9.08
N LEU A 118 -3.08 11.51 10.09
CA LEU A 118 -3.53 12.21 11.28
C LEU A 118 -2.36 12.88 12.03
N LEU A 119 -1.27 12.13 12.25
CA LEU A 119 -0.07 12.68 12.89
C LEU A 119 0.55 13.81 12.06
N ALA A 120 0.63 13.66 10.74
CA ALA A 120 1.15 14.70 9.86
C ALA A 120 0.29 15.97 9.90
N HIS A 121 -1.04 15.83 9.93
CA HIS A 121 -1.96 16.94 10.08
C HIS A 121 -1.81 17.64 11.44
N ALA A 122 -1.75 16.89 12.54
CA ALA A 122 -1.51 17.44 13.88
C ALA A 122 -0.20 18.23 13.96
N ARG A 123 0.88 17.72 13.36
CA ARG A 123 2.18 18.43 13.29
C ARG A 123 2.11 19.72 12.48
N ARG A 124 1.35 19.73 11.37
CA ARG A 124 1.14 20.97 10.59
C ARG A 124 0.47 22.04 11.45
N ILE A 125 -0.55 21.68 12.23
CA ILE A 125 -1.22 22.60 13.15
C ILE A 125 -0.24 23.07 14.24
N GLU A 126 0.46 22.15 14.90
CA GLU A 126 1.44 22.48 15.95
C GLU A 126 2.49 23.49 15.46
N GLN A 127 3.04 23.28 14.26
CA GLN A 127 4.01 24.18 13.65
C GLN A 127 3.41 25.56 13.34
N ALA A 128 2.15 25.60 12.90
CA ALA A 128 1.48 26.85 12.51
C ALA A 128 1.14 27.73 13.72
N VAL A 129 0.79 27.13 14.88
CA VAL A 129 0.36 27.85 16.09
C VAL A 129 1.36 28.91 16.56
N ALA A 130 2.66 28.70 16.33
CA ALA A 130 3.70 29.62 16.81
C ALA A 130 3.75 30.97 16.07
N SER A 131 3.25 31.05 14.83
CA SER A 131 3.51 32.22 13.96
C SER A 131 2.42 32.55 12.96
N SER A 132 1.40 31.70 12.82
CA SER A 132 0.34 31.91 11.83
C SER A 132 -0.82 32.74 12.38
N PRO A 133 -1.50 33.55 11.53
CA PRO A 133 -2.75 34.21 11.88
C PRO A 133 -3.85 33.22 12.29
N THR A 134 -4.81 33.67 13.10
CA THR A 134 -5.91 32.83 13.61
C THR A 134 -6.80 32.27 12.49
N GLU A 135 -7.00 33.02 11.42
CA GLU A 135 -7.79 32.60 10.24
C GLU A 135 -7.15 31.40 9.55
N VAL A 136 -5.81 31.41 9.40
CA VAL A 136 -5.05 30.29 8.82
C VAL A 136 -5.12 29.06 9.73
N LEU A 137 -5.06 29.24 11.06
CA LEU A 137 -5.24 28.13 12.00
C LEU A 137 -6.65 27.51 11.91
N ARG A 138 -7.67 28.34 11.67
CA ARG A 138 -9.05 27.84 11.47
C ARG A 138 -9.15 27.00 10.19
N GLU A 139 -8.60 27.49 9.09
CA GLU A 139 -8.57 26.74 7.82
C GLU A 139 -7.79 25.42 7.95
N LEU A 140 -6.62 25.46 8.60
CA LEU A 140 -5.81 24.26 8.82
C LEU A 140 -6.51 23.25 9.73
N ALA A 141 -7.24 23.69 10.75
CA ALA A 141 -8.01 22.79 11.61
C ALA A 141 -9.19 22.13 10.87
N ASP A 142 -9.75 22.80 9.86
CA ASP A 142 -10.84 22.28 9.04
C ASP A 142 -10.35 21.44 7.83
N ASP A 143 -9.06 21.52 7.45
CA ASP A 143 -8.42 20.74 6.37
C ASP A 143 -8.11 19.27 6.78
N ALA A 144 -9.14 18.57 7.24
CA ALA A 144 -9.08 17.16 7.62
C ALA A 144 -9.46 16.19 6.48
N ALA A 145 -9.78 16.70 5.28
CA ALA A 145 -10.37 15.90 4.20
C ALA A 145 -9.56 14.64 3.83
N ALA A 146 -8.23 14.73 3.78
CA ALA A 146 -7.37 13.57 3.48
C ALA A 146 -7.40 12.51 4.60
N VAL A 147 -7.55 12.94 5.86
CA VAL A 147 -7.69 12.06 7.02
C VAL A 147 -9.05 11.37 6.99
N ASP A 148 -10.12 12.12 6.70
CA ASP A 148 -11.48 11.59 6.60
C ASP A 148 -11.65 10.61 5.43
N GLU A 149 -10.98 10.88 4.31
CA GLU A 149 -10.96 9.98 3.15
C GLU A 149 -10.28 8.64 3.52
N LEU A 150 -9.13 8.69 4.18
CA LEU A 150 -8.43 7.50 4.69
C LEU A 150 -9.28 6.72 5.69
N TRP A 151 -9.97 7.42 6.60
CA TRP A 151 -10.88 6.80 7.55
C TRP A 151 -12.01 6.04 6.84
N SER A 152 -12.65 6.68 5.85
CA SER A 152 -13.73 6.08 5.07
C SER A 152 -13.27 4.82 4.33
N ARG A 153 -12.08 4.86 3.73
CA ARG A 153 -11.47 3.71 3.06
C ARG A 153 -11.11 2.57 4.02
N TYR A 154 -10.60 2.90 5.20
CA TYR A 154 -10.33 1.94 6.27
C TYR A 154 -11.62 1.25 6.75
N GLN A 155 -12.67 2.01 7.03
CA GLN A 155 -13.97 1.47 7.46
C GLN A 155 -14.58 0.53 6.42
N ALA A 156 -14.50 0.90 5.13
CA ALA A 156 -14.91 0.01 4.04
C ALA A 156 -14.10 -1.29 4.00
N ALA A 157 -12.79 -1.22 4.25
CA ALA A 157 -11.92 -2.39 4.28
C ALA A 157 -12.17 -3.31 5.51
N VAL A 158 -12.60 -2.76 6.64
CA VAL A 158 -12.96 -3.55 7.83
C VAL A 158 -14.32 -4.23 7.67
N THR A 159 -15.32 -3.49 7.16
CA THR A 159 -16.69 -3.99 6.99
C THR A 159 -16.85 -4.99 5.84
N GLY A 160 -16.01 -4.89 4.81
CA GLY A 160 -16.01 -5.80 3.66
C GLY A 160 -15.29 -7.12 3.88
N ARG A 161 -14.74 -7.40 5.08
CA ARG A 161 -13.98 -8.64 5.33
C ARG A 161 -14.93 -9.85 5.38
N PRO A 162 -14.61 -10.97 4.70
CA PRO A 162 -15.19 -12.26 5.06
C PRO A 162 -14.72 -12.62 6.48
N ASN A 163 -15.62 -13.10 7.34
CA ASN A 163 -15.25 -13.59 8.68
C ASN A 163 -14.20 -14.70 8.53
N LEU A 164 -12.96 -14.42 8.93
CA LEU A 164 -11.95 -15.45 9.13
C LEU A 164 -12.30 -16.15 10.44
N GLU A 165 -13.13 -17.20 10.37
CA GLU A 165 -13.28 -18.12 11.48
C GLU A 165 -11.94 -18.84 11.66
N VAL A 166 -11.18 -18.41 12.66
CA VAL A 166 -9.99 -19.11 13.11
C VAL A 166 -10.47 -20.39 13.77
N ALA A 167 -10.30 -21.53 13.11
CA ALA A 167 -10.48 -22.84 13.73
C ALA A 167 -9.46 -22.95 14.87
N ALA A 168 -9.98 -22.98 16.10
CA ALA A 168 -9.24 -23.18 17.34
C ALA A 168 -8.77 -24.63 17.50
#